data_AF-A0A935FLT4-F1
#
_entry.id   AF-A0A935FLT4-F1
#
_cell.length_a   1.000
_cell.length_b   1.000
_cell.length_c   1.000
_cell.angle_alpha   90.00
_cell.angle_beta   90.00
_cell.angle_gamma   90.00
#
_symmetry.space_group_name_H-M   'P 1'
#
loop_
_entity.id
_entity.type
_entity.pdbx_description
1 polymer ?
#
loop_
_entity_poly.entity_id
_entity_poly.type
_entity_poly.pdbx_seq_one_letter_code
_entity_poly.pdbx_strand_id
1 'polypeptide(L)'
;MRTMVRRGGVLLLLTSALVLGPLGCSDDDETSGQRDAAARRDGGTAARDSGARRDSGARRDGSTTARDGATAPAGHTELMQGVPHYPGKADPKTNCVGCHGIDLRGATARSCYSCHSSSDHTLERGTDKVRHRSGSSSTCVTCHGPNNVGGLGPRCSSCHGT
;
A
#
# COMPACT_ATOMS: atom_id res chain seq x y z
N MET A 1 -11.35 52.78 -5.43
CA MET A 1 -12.53 52.73 -4.53
C MET A 1 -12.29 51.57 -3.56
N ARG A 2 -11.98 51.88 -2.30
CA ARG A 2 -11.59 50.93 -1.26
C ARG A 2 -12.76 50.74 -0.29
N THR A 3 -13.30 49.53 -0.21
CA THR A 3 -14.30 49.17 0.79
C THR A 3 -13.69 48.15 1.75
N MET A 4 -13.26 48.63 2.92
CA MET A 4 -12.92 47.80 4.07
C MET A 4 -14.19 47.50 4.85
N VAL A 5 -14.56 46.22 4.98
CA VAL A 5 -15.59 45.77 5.92
C VAL A 5 -14.89 45.09 7.10
N ARG A 6 -14.84 45.82 8.22
CA ARG A 6 -14.63 45.28 9.57
C ARG A 6 -15.98 44.87 10.12
N ARG A 7 -16.12 43.67 10.69
CA ARG A 7 -17.01 43.39 11.84
C ARG A 7 -16.86 41.96 12.34
N GLY A 8 -16.80 41.82 13.67
CA GLY A 8 -17.14 40.58 14.36
C GLY A 8 -15.97 39.82 14.95
N GLY A 9 -15.25 40.45 15.91
CA GLY A 9 -14.41 39.71 16.83
C GLY A 9 -15.28 38.83 17.73
N VAL A 10 -15.06 37.52 17.67
CA VAL A 10 -15.51 36.58 18.69
C VAL A 10 -14.27 36.21 19.50
N LEU A 11 -14.20 36.80 20.69
CA LEU A 11 -13.23 36.48 21.72
C LEU A 11 -13.68 35.16 22.37
N LEU A 12 -13.16 34.03 21.91
CA LEU A 12 -13.36 32.74 22.56
C LEU A 12 -12.34 32.62 23.70
N LEU A 13 -12.83 32.65 24.93
CA LEU A 13 -12.05 32.50 26.15
C LEU A 13 -11.44 31.09 26.23
N LEU A 14 -10.14 31.07 26.54
CA LEU A 14 -9.38 29.90 26.96
C LEU A 14 -10.04 29.23 28.18
N THR A 15 -10.20 27.91 28.12
CA THR A 15 -10.12 27.07 29.31
C THR A 15 -9.12 25.96 29.04
N SER A 16 -7.89 26.19 29.49
CA SER A 16 -6.82 25.19 29.55
C SER A 16 -7.17 24.14 30.61
N ALA A 17 -7.45 22.92 30.18
CA ALA A 17 -7.41 21.75 31.05
C ALA A 17 -6.06 21.06 30.86
N LEU A 18 -5.10 21.33 31.76
CA LEU A 18 -3.95 20.45 31.95
C LEU A 18 -4.48 19.12 32.50
N VAL A 19 -4.38 18.06 31.70
CA VAL A 19 -4.45 16.68 32.20
C VAL A 19 -3.03 16.16 32.25
N LEU A 20 -2.42 16.20 33.44
CA LEU A 20 -1.24 15.41 33.77
C LEU A 20 -1.71 13.98 34.03
N GLY A 21 -1.33 13.05 33.14
CA GLY A 21 -1.45 11.60 33.30
C GLY A 21 -0.08 10.94 33.23
N PRO A 22 0.12 9.76 33.84
CA PRO A 22 1.38 9.40 34.48
C PRO A 22 2.44 8.78 33.56
N LEU A 23 3.67 8.96 34.03
CA LEU A 23 4.88 8.20 33.72
C LEU A 23 4.67 6.68 33.89
N GLY A 24 5.30 5.90 33.01
CA GLY A 24 5.71 4.53 33.31
C GLY A 24 5.16 3.46 32.37
N CYS A 25 5.89 3.20 31.28
CA CYS A 25 5.95 1.85 30.74
C CYS A 25 7.37 1.34 31.03
N SER A 26 7.46 0.46 32.02
CA SER A 26 8.63 -0.34 32.31
C SER A 26 8.76 -1.41 31.22
N ASP A 27 9.90 -1.43 30.53
CA ASP A 27 10.34 -2.56 29.72
C ASP A 27 11.29 -3.39 30.57
N ASP A 28 10.77 -4.42 31.23
CA ASP A 28 11.56 -5.48 31.85
C ASP A 28 11.41 -6.77 31.04
N ASP A 29 12.57 -7.41 30.87
CA ASP A 29 12.80 -8.85 30.78
C ASP A 29 13.02 -9.54 29.40
N GLU A 30 14.31 -9.60 29.06
CA GLU A 30 15.13 -10.82 28.89
C GLU A 30 14.82 -11.85 27.77
N THR A 31 15.76 -11.88 26.82
CA THR A 31 16.70 -12.99 26.59
C THR A 31 16.17 -14.41 26.29
N SER A 32 16.29 -14.83 25.03
CA SER A 32 16.57 -16.22 24.58
C SER A 32 16.79 -16.23 23.06
N GLY A 33 17.83 -16.75 22.42
CA GLY A 33 19.09 -17.40 22.79
C GLY A 33 20.02 -17.37 21.56
N GLN A 34 21.33 -17.22 21.75
CA GLN A 34 22.35 -18.26 21.51
C GLN A 34 22.28 -18.96 20.15
N ARG A 35 23.20 -18.64 19.22
CA ARG A 35 24.58 -19.15 19.06
C ARG A 35 24.66 -20.49 18.30
N ASP A 36 25.42 -20.42 17.22
CA ASP A 36 26.40 -21.39 16.73
C ASP A 36 25.95 -22.84 16.47
N ALA A 37 25.89 -23.22 15.19
CA ALA A 37 26.21 -24.58 14.79
C ALA A 37 26.77 -24.63 13.36
N ALA A 38 28.04 -24.99 13.30
CA ALA A 38 28.82 -25.26 12.10
C ALA A 38 28.39 -26.56 11.39
N ALA A 39 28.69 -26.58 10.08
CA ALA A 39 29.22 -27.71 9.30
C ALA A 39 28.54 -29.10 9.37
N ARG A 40 27.99 -29.56 8.23
CA ARG A 40 28.10 -30.94 7.69
C ARG A 40 27.99 -30.87 6.15
N ARG A 41 29.07 -31.12 5.40
CA ARG A 41 29.65 -32.39 4.92
C ARG A 41 29.00 -32.95 3.66
N ASP A 42 29.88 -33.17 2.69
CA ASP A 42 29.75 -33.86 1.41
C ASP A 42 29.40 -35.35 1.50
N GLY A 43 28.94 -35.89 0.36
CA GLY A 43 28.82 -37.32 0.04
C GLY A 43 27.36 -37.73 -0.18
N GLY A 44 26.86 -38.10 -1.36
CA GLY A 44 27.49 -38.70 -2.54
C GLY A 44 27.05 -40.16 -2.64
N THR A 45 26.05 -40.48 -3.46
CA THR A 45 25.86 -41.82 -4.04
C THR A 45 25.21 -41.71 -5.41
N ALA A 46 25.97 -42.18 -6.40
CA ALA A 46 25.48 -42.51 -7.72
C ALA A 46 24.58 -43.75 -7.63
N ALA A 47 23.44 -43.71 -8.31
CA ALA A 47 22.76 -44.90 -8.80
C ALA A 47 22.21 -44.62 -10.20
N ARG A 48 22.68 -45.44 -11.13
CA ARG A 48 22.22 -45.59 -12.51
C ARG A 48 20.83 -46.23 -12.48
N ASP A 49 19.90 -45.80 -13.31
CA ASP A 49 19.20 -46.71 -14.23
C ASP A 49 18.42 -45.95 -15.30
N SER A 50 18.38 -46.58 -16.46
CA SER A 50 17.91 -46.16 -17.76
C SER A 50 16.39 -46.36 -17.87
N GLY A 51 15.67 -45.31 -18.25
CA GLY A 51 14.23 -45.40 -18.46
C GLY A 51 13.75 -44.36 -19.46
N ALA A 52 13.88 -44.70 -20.74
CA ALA A 52 13.39 -43.93 -21.86
C ALA A 52 11.92 -43.51 -21.70
N ARG A 53 11.64 -42.21 -21.84
CA ARG A 53 10.42 -41.74 -22.52
C ARG A 53 10.80 -40.59 -23.45
N ARG A 54 10.63 -40.86 -24.74
CA ARG A 54 10.57 -39.87 -25.81
C ARG A 54 9.28 -39.10 -25.59
N ASP A 55 9.36 -37.81 -25.31
CA ASP A 55 8.26 -36.90 -25.57
C ASP A 55 8.74 -35.76 -26.45
N SER A 56 8.08 -35.70 -27.59
CA SER A 56 8.34 -34.84 -28.72
C SER A 56 8.10 -33.38 -28.38
N GLY A 57 9.00 -32.53 -28.88
CA GLY A 57 8.58 -31.25 -29.45
C GLY A 57 8.05 -30.23 -28.46
N ALA A 58 8.96 -29.66 -27.67
CA ALA A 58 8.82 -28.30 -27.20
C ALA A 58 8.68 -27.33 -28.40
N ARG A 59 7.49 -26.75 -28.56
CA ARG A 59 7.31 -25.31 -28.74
C ARG A 59 6.13 -24.88 -27.88
N ARG A 60 6.38 -24.81 -26.57
CA ARG A 60 5.54 -24.05 -25.64
C ARG A 60 6.04 -22.60 -25.69
N ASP A 61 5.43 -21.85 -26.56
CA ASP A 61 5.25 -20.41 -26.48
C ASP A 61 4.62 -20.04 -25.12
N GLY A 62 5.47 -19.78 -24.13
CA GLY A 62 5.41 -18.59 -23.28
C GLY A 62 4.13 -18.21 -22.52
N SER A 63 3.09 -19.03 -22.43
CA SER A 63 1.92 -18.71 -21.61
C SER A 63 2.14 -19.21 -20.19
N THR A 64 2.86 -18.41 -19.40
CA THR A 64 2.90 -18.55 -17.95
C THR A 64 1.49 -18.70 -17.43
N THR A 65 1.26 -19.80 -16.73
CA THR A 65 0.20 -20.07 -15.76
C THR A 65 -0.52 -18.79 -15.32
N ALA A 66 -1.63 -18.49 -15.98
CA ALA A 66 -2.63 -17.56 -15.47
C ALA A 66 -3.16 -18.21 -14.18
N ARG A 67 -2.58 -17.83 -13.04
CA ARG A 67 -3.20 -18.06 -11.73
C ARG A 67 -4.45 -17.19 -11.72
N ASP A 68 -5.59 -17.83 -11.92
CA ASP A 68 -6.94 -17.30 -11.70
C ASP A 68 -7.24 -15.99 -12.46
N GLY A 69 -6.79 -15.96 -13.71
CA GLY A 69 -6.87 -14.81 -14.62
C GLY A 69 -8.28 -14.50 -15.08
N ALA A 70 -9.02 -13.74 -14.26
CA ALA A 70 -9.97 -12.80 -14.83
C ALA A 70 -9.14 -11.81 -15.67
N THR A 71 -9.07 -12.09 -16.99
CA THR A 71 -8.47 -11.15 -17.94
C THR A 71 -9.19 -9.82 -17.75
N ALA A 72 -8.45 -8.77 -17.42
CA ALA A 72 -9.06 -7.48 -17.16
C ALA A 72 -9.91 -7.06 -18.36
N PRO A 73 -11.07 -6.40 -18.14
CA PRO A 73 -11.95 -6.01 -19.23
C PRO A 73 -11.24 -5.20 -20.31
N ALA A 74 -11.75 -5.27 -21.53
CA ALA A 74 -11.27 -4.46 -22.65
C ALA A 74 -11.11 -2.99 -22.23
N GLY A 75 -9.94 -2.42 -22.51
CA GLY A 75 -9.56 -1.07 -22.07
C GLY A 75 -8.58 -1.02 -20.90
N HIS A 76 -8.36 -2.11 -20.16
CA HIS A 76 -7.29 -2.18 -19.16
C HIS A 76 -5.93 -2.48 -19.80
N THR A 77 -5.42 -1.55 -20.59
CA THR A 77 -4.24 -1.75 -21.44
C THR A 77 -2.94 -1.26 -20.82
N GLU A 78 -2.99 -0.45 -19.75
CA GLU A 78 -1.80 0.10 -19.12
C GLU A 78 -1.25 -0.86 -18.07
N LEU A 79 -0.03 -1.36 -18.26
CA LEU A 79 0.58 -2.30 -17.32
C LEU A 79 1.31 -1.56 -16.20
N MET A 80 0.94 -1.86 -14.95
CA MET A 80 1.65 -1.44 -13.74
C MET A 80 2.17 -2.68 -13.03
N GLN A 81 3.49 -2.89 -13.05
CA GLN A 81 4.12 -4.08 -12.47
C GLN A 81 3.52 -5.40 -13.00
N GLY A 82 3.15 -5.42 -14.29
CA GLY A 82 2.50 -6.56 -14.92
C GLY A 82 1.00 -6.68 -14.66
N VAL A 83 0.40 -5.80 -13.85
CA VAL A 83 -1.04 -5.75 -13.60
C VAL A 83 -1.72 -4.73 -14.53
N PRO A 84 -2.72 -5.14 -15.33
CA PRO A 84 -3.43 -4.25 -16.24
C PRO A 84 -4.30 -3.23 -15.50
N HIS A 85 -4.25 -1.98 -15.94
CA HIS A 85 -5.03 -0.85 -15.46
C HIS A 85 -5.67 -0.11 -16.64
N TYR A 86 -6.81 0.53 -16.40
CA TYR A 86 -7.49 1.39 -17.36
C TYR A 86 -6.80 2.78 -17.45
N PRO A 87 -6.69 3.39 -18.65
CA PRO A 87 -6.27 4.78 -18.79
C PRO A 87 -7.07 5.72 -17.87
N GLY A 88 -6.41 6.67 -17.19
CA GLY A 88 -7.09 7.53 -16.22
C GLY A 88 -7.16 6.96 -14.79
N LYS A 89 -6.43 5.88 -14.49
CA LYS A 89 -6.23 5.35 -13.13
C LYS A 89 -5.73 6.36 -12.07
N ALA A 90 -5.22 7.52 -12.50
CA ALA A 90 -4.85 8.62 -11.60
C ALA A 90 -6.06 9.39 -11.05
N ASP A 91 -7.23 9.23 -11.64
CA ASP A 91 -8.50 9.74 -11.12
C ASP A 91 -9.55 8.62 -11.07
N PRO A 92 -9.38 7.66 -10.14
CA PRO A 92 -10.21 6.47 -10.13
C PRO A 92 -11.64 6.75 -9.63
N LYS A 93 -11.85 7.85 -8.89
CA LYS A 93 -13.20 8.26 -8.46
C LYS A 93 -14.06 8.68 -9.65
N THR A 94 -13.47 9.29 -10.66
CA THR A 94 -14.16 9.65 -11.90
C THR A 94 -14.28 8.46 -12.85
N ASN A 95 -13.21 7.67 -12.99
CA ASN A 95 -13.09 6.73 -14.11
C ASN A 95 -13.48 5.28 -13.77
N CYS A 96 -13.43 4.87 -12.50
CA CYS A 96 -13.44 3.44 -12.14
C CYS A 96 -14.64 3.01 -11.30
N VAL A 97 -15.35 3.96 -10.68
CA VAL A 97 -16.42 3.69 -9.70
C VAL A 97 -17.61 2.90 -10.26
N GLY A 98 -17.83 2.97 -11.58
CA GLY A 98 -18.92 2.24 -12.24
C GLY A 98 -18.81 0.71 -12.11
N CYS A 99 -17.59 0.16 -12.04
CA CYS A 99 -17.37 -1.28 -11.89
C CYS A 99 -16.70 -1.65 -10.56
N HIS A 100 -15.86 -0.77 -10.02
CA HIS A 100 -15.10 -1.03 -8.79
C HIS A 100 -15.82 -0.56 -7.52
N GLY A 101 -17.01 0.02 -7.65
CA GLY A 101 -17.81 0.58 -6.55
C GLY A 101 -17.47 2.04 -6.26
N ILE A 102 -18.42 2.77 -5.67
CA ILE A 102 -18.30 4.22 -5.37
C ILE A 102 -17.12 4.55 -4.43
N ASP A 103 -16.77 3.59 -3.57
CA ASP A 103 -15.66 3.68 -2.64
C ASP A 103 -14.44 2.88 -3.11
N LEU A 104 -14.47 2.30 -4.31
CA LEU A 104 -13.42 1.46 -4.90
C LEU A 104 -13.06 0.21 -4.07
N ARG A 105 -13.94 -0.21 -3.15
CA ARG A 105 -13.74 -1.43 -2.34
C ARG A 105 -14.14 -2.72 -3.05
N GLY A 106 -14.54 -2.62 -4.31
CA GLY A 106 -14.98 -3.72 -5.14
C GLY A 106 -16.50 -3.72 -5.28
N ALA A 107 -16.96 -4.11 -6.47
CA ALA A 107 -18.37 -4.35 -6.76
C ALA A 107 -18.45 -5.49 -7.79
N THR A 108 -18.69 -5.19 -9.06
CA THR A 108 -18.59 -6.17 -10.15
C THR A 108 -17.13 -6.42 -10.57
N ALA A 109 -16.22 -5.50 -10.21
CA ALA A 109 -14.77 -5.64 -10.36
C ALA A 109 -14.05 -5.67 -9.01
N ARG A 110 -12.77 -6.09 -9.03
CA ARG A 110 -11.91 -6.25 -7.86
C ARG A 110 -11.65 -4.93 -7.12
N SER A 111 -11.55 -4.98 -5.79
CA SER A 111 -11.16 -3.85 -4.95
C SER A 111 -9.80 -3.26 -5.33
N CYS A 112 -9.71 -1.93 -5.46
CA CYS A 112 -8.42 -1.25 -5.59
C CYS A 112 -7.52 -1.53 -4.38
N TYR A 113 -8.11 -1.64 -3.19
CA TYR A 113 -7.39 -1.80 -1.93
C TYR A 113 -6.80 -3.20 -1.71
N SER A 114 -7.16 -4.15 -2.56
CA SER A 114 -6.56 -5.49 -2.53
C SER A 114 -5.10 -5.50 -2.97
N CYS A 115 -4.66 -4.46 -3.68
CA CYS A 115 -3.28 -4.23 -4.06
C CYS A 115 -2.78 -2.87 -3.56
N HIS A 116 -3.66 -1.87 -3.43
CA HIS A 116 -3.32 -0.53 -2.97
C HIS A 116 -3.70 -0.28 -1.51
N SER A 117 -2.75 -0.49 -0.59
CA SER A 117 -3.04 -0.39 0.84
C SER A 117 -1.93 0.29 1.65
N SER A 118 -2.12 0.37 2.96
CA SER A 118 -1.09 0.81 3.90
C SER A 118 0.20 -0.03 3.82
N SER A 119 0.12 -1.28 3.32
CA SER A 119 1.31 -2.11 3.05
C SER A 119 2.27 -1.47 2.05
N ASP A 120 1.74 -0.72 1.07
CA ASP A 120 2.55 -0.08 0.02
C ASP A 120 3.27 1.17 0.50
N HIS A 121 2.91 1.62 1.70
CA HIS A 121 3.57 2.69 2.41
C HIS A 121 4.70 2.08 3.23
N THR A 122 5.79 1.69 2.57
CA THR A 122 6.87 0.90 3.19
C THR A 122 7.87 1.70 4.02
N LEU A 123 7.85 3.04 3.94
CA LEU A 123 8.72 3.91 4.72
C LEU A 123 8.08 4.27 6.06
N GLU A 124 8.77 4.07 7.16
CA GLU A 124 8.32 4.58 8.46
C GLU A 124 9.00 5.91 8.76
N ARG A 125 8.21 6.91 9.18
CA ARG A 125 8.70 8.25 9.51
C ARG A 125 8.19 8.72 10.87
N GLY A 126 9.01 9.52 11.55
CA GLY A 126 8.71 10.05 12.88
C GLY A 126 8.93 9.04 14.00
N THR A 127 8.70 9.50 15.23
CA THR A 127 8.73 8.68 16.45
C THR A 127 7.64 7.62 16.42
N ASP A 128 6.48 7.97 15.87
CA ASP A 128 5.26 7.15 15.90
C ASP A 128 5.21 6.13 14.75
N LYS A 129 6.30 6.00 13.99
CA LYS A 129 6.47 5.05 12.88
C LYS A 129 5.32 5.06 11.87
N VAL A 130 4.81 6.25 11.54
CA VAL A 130 3.73 6.42 10.57
C VAL A 130 4.21 5.99 9.19
N ARG A 131 3.44 5.11 8.55
CA ARG A 131 3.74 4.50 7.24
C ARG A 131 3.53 5.51 6.11
N HIS A 132 4.56 5.66 5.27
CA HIS A 132 4.64 6.53 4.10
C HIS A 132 5.07 5.73 2.87
N ARG A 133 4.59 6.13 1.68
CA ARG A 133 5.15 5.65 0.42
C ARG A 133 6.28 6.58 -0.02
N SER A 134 7.34 6.01 -0.61
CA SER A 134 8.39 6.81 -1.26
C SER A 134 7.82 7.60 -2.43
N GLY A 135 8.15 8.88 -2.56
CA GLY A 135 7.70 9.71 -3.67
C GLY A 135 7.72 11.20 -3.34
N SER A 136 7.40 12.03 -4.32
CA SER A 136 7.14 13.46 -4.13
C SER A 136 5.71 13.70 -3.63
N SER A 137 5.47 14.84 -2.99
CA SER A 137 4.11 15.25 -2.58
C SER A 137 3.09 15.21 -3.73
N SER A 138 3.52 15.53 -4.95
CA SER A 138 2.69 15.45 -6.16
C SER A 138 2.25 14.04 -6.55
N THR A 139 2.95 12.98 -6.11
CA THR A 139 2.49 11.60 -6.31
C THR A 139 1.47 11.17 -5.27
N CYS A 140 1.50 11.79 -4.09
CA CYS A 140 0.61 11.47 -2.97
C CYS A 140 -0.82 11.98 -3.22
N VAL A 141 -0.97 13.14 -3.86
CA VAL A 141 -2.28 13.79 -4.07
C VAL A 141 -3.25 12.95 -4.92
N THR A 142 -2.74 12.01 -5.71
CA THR A 142 -3.56 11.03 -6.45
C THR A 142 -4.48 10.24 -5.51
N CYS A 143 -3.98 9.86 -4.33
CA CYS A 143 -4.73 9.07 -3.36
C CYS A 143 -5.20 9.92 -2.16
N HIS A 144 -4.38 10.87 -1.72
CA HIS A 144 -4.66 11.71 -0.56
C HIS A 144 -5.39 13.01 -0.92
N GLY A 145 -5.78 13.19 -2.18
CA GLY A 145 -6.47 14.37 -2.67
C GLY A 145 -5.58 15.62 -2.75
N PRO A 146 -6.09 16.72 -3.33
CA PRO A 146 -5.39 17.99 -3.40
C PRO A 146 -4.92 18.44 -2.02
N ASN A 147 -3.68 18.93 -1.92
CA ASN A 147 -3.05 19.37 -0.66
C ASN A 147 -3.02 18.29 0.44
N ASN A 148 -3.20 17.00 0.10
CA ASN A 148 -3.23 15.87 1.03
C ASN A 148 -4.29 16.00 2.16
N VAL A 149 -5.44 16.61 1.83
CA VAL A 149 -6.58 16.79 2.76
C VAL A 149 -7.48 15.55 2.87
N GLY A 150 -7.07 14.44 2.27
CA GLY A 150 -7.80 13.19 2.21
C GLY A 150 -8.48 12.97 0.86
N GLY A 151 -8.86 11.73 0.59
CA GLY A 151 -9.52 11.36 -0.67
C GLY A 151 -9.90 9.90 -0.69
N LEU A 152 -9.01 9.06 -1.22
CA LEU A 152 -9.04 7.61 -1.06
C LEU A 152 -8.20 7.17 0.14
N GLY A 153 -7.13 7.91 0.43
CA GLY A 153 -6.31 7.79 1.63
C GLY A 153 -6.66 8.87 2.67
N PRO A 154 -6.15 8.72 3.92
CA PRO A 154 -6.37 9.68 5.00
C PRO A 154 -5.66 11.02 4.75
N ARG A 155 -6.09 12.08 5.42
CA ARG A 155 -5.38 13.37 5.41
C ARG A 155 -4.12 13.32 6.28
N CYS A 156 -3.08 14.09 5.93
CA CYS A 156 -1.83 14.12 6.71
C CYS A 156 -2.05 14.49 8.18
N SER A 157 -2.93 15.46 8.45
CA SER A 157 -3.20 15.95 9.81
C SER A 157 -3.89 14.90 10.71
N SER A 158 -4.42 13.82 10.14
CA SER A 158 -4.94 12.71 10.96
C SER A 158 -3.83 11.93 11.67
N CYS A 159 -2.58 12.07 11.23
CA CYS A 159 -1.42 11.38 11.81
C CYS A 159 -0.31 12.33 12.28
N HIS A 160 -0.33 13.61 11.85
CA HIS A 160 0.70 14.62 12.17
C HIS A 160 0.14 15.89 12.84
N GLY A 161 -1.10 15.86 13.32
CA GLY A 161 -1.85 17.04 13.77
C GLY A 161 -1.77 17.39 15.26
N THR A 162 -0.58 17.34 15.87
CA THR A 162 -0.34 17.99 17.17
C THR A 162 0.23 19.38 16.99
#